data_AF-A0A846N2L9-F1
#
_entry.id   AF-A0A846N2L9-F1
#
_cell.length_a   1.000
_cell.length_b   1.000
_cell.length_c   1.000
_cell.angle_alpha   90.00
_cell.angle_beta   90.00
_cell.angle_gamma   90.00
#
_symmetry.space_group_name_H-M   'P 1'
#
loop_
_entity.id
_entity.type
_entity.pdbx_description
1 polymer ?
#
loop_
_entity_poly.entity_id
_entity_poly.type
_entity_poly.pdbx_seq_one_letter_code
_entity_poly.pdbx_strand_id
1 'polypeptide(L)'
;MRVLISALLLAAAPASAAAPVWISSCTGQMSVQYIQTIGADGFLHFGNGNGTFTSYKLKQVYYDGKIVCGGTTTKPGPKEIGGICADKEGQKIRIIYGVQIAAGIKPERVATYCDAQVTETAQ
;
A
#
# COMPACT_ATOMS: atom_id res chain seq x y z
N MET A 1 -23.94 32.48 50.48
CA MET A 1 -22.85 32.46 49.49
C MET A 1 -23.04 31.21 48.63
N ARG A 2 -23.70 31.32 47.47
CA ARG A 2 -24.01 30.18 46.58
C ARG A 2 -22.90 30.06 45.55
N VAL A 3 -22.11 29.00 45.63
CA VAL A 3 -21.07 28.68 44.64
C VAL A 3 -21.71 27.86 43.53
N LEU A 4 -21.92 28.47 42.36
CA LEU A 4 -22.32 27.78 41.14
C LEU A 4 -21.07 27.33 40.40
N ILE A 5 -20.68 26.07 40.57
CA ILE A 5 -19.63 25.43 39.78
C ILE A 5 -20.27 25.02 38.45
N SER A 6 -20.02 25.82 37.41
CA SER A 6 -20.39 25.47 36.03
C SER A 6 -19.34 24.51 35.47
N ALA A 7 -19.67 23.23 35.41
CA ALA A 7 -18.86 22.24 34.72
C ALA A 7 -19.11 22.37 33.21
N LEU A 8 -18.17 22.99 32.49
CA LEU A 8 -18.09 22.84 31.03
C LEU A 8 -17.69 21.40 30.71
N LEU A 9 -18.64 20.60 30.21
CA LEU A 9 -18.29 19.39 29.47
C LEU A 9 -17.70 19.81 28.12
N LEU A 10 -16.38 19.69 27.98
CA LEU A 10 -15.74 19.65 26.66
C LEU A 10 -16.19 18.37 25.97
N ALA A 11 -17.09 18.48 25.00
CA ALA A 11 -17.35 17.40 24.06
C ALA A 11 -16.10 17.21 23.20
N ALA A 12 -15.27 16.21 23.53
CA ALA A 12 -14.22 15.74 22.65
C ALA A 12 -14.87 15.17 21.39
N ALA A 13 -14.77 15.90 20.28
CA ALA A 13 -15.12 15.34 18.98
C ALA A 13 -14.26 14.08 18.76
N PRO A 14 -14.84 12.96 18.27
CA PRO A 14 -14.05 11.78 17.99
C PRO A 14 -13.00 12.15 16.95
N ALA A 15 -11.73 12.08 17.32
CA ALA A 15 -10.65 12.16 16.36
C ALA A 15 -10.87 11.00 15.37
N SER A 16 -11.24 11.33 14.13
CA SER A 16 -11.27 10.36 13.05
C SER A 16 -9.85 9.84 12.89
N ALA A 17 -9.58 8.60 13.32
CA ALA A 17 -8.29 7.97 13.11
C ALA A 17 -7.99 7.99 11.60
N ALA A 18 -6.85 8.53 11.20
CA ALA A 18 -6.48 8.52 9.79
C ALA A 18 -6.29 7.08 9.31
N ALA A 19 -6.60 6.85 8.03
CA ALA A 19 -6.40 5.55 7.42
C ALA A 19 -4.91 5.19 7.41
N PRO A 20 -4.54 3.94 7.80
CA PRO A 20 -3.16 3.50 7.75
C PRO A 20 -2.59 3.56 6.34
N VAL A 21 -1.30 3.89 6.23
CA VAL A 21 -0.53 3.90 4.99
C VAL A 21 0.61 2.91 5.08
N TRP A 22 0.71 2.05 4.08
CA TRP A 22 1.77 1.06 3.96
C TRP A 22 2.78 1.54 2.94
N ILE A 23 4.05 1.59 3.35
CA ILE A 23 5.18 1.97 2.49
C ILE A 23 6.12 0.77 2.43
N SER A 24 6.36 0.28 1.22
CA SER A 24 7.20 -0.89 0.95
C SER A 24 8.27 -0.55 -0.06
N SER A 25 9.53 -0.95 0.18
CA SER A 25 10.63 -0.68 -0.76
C SER A 25 11.55 -1.88 -0.98
N CYS A 26 11.89 -2.15 -2.24
CA CYS A 26 12.97 -3.05 -2.64
C CYS A 26 14.26 -2.25 -2.84
N THR A 27 15.39 -2.69 -2.29
CA THR A 27 16.73 -2.19 -2.64
C THR A 27 17.40 -3.18 -3.61
N GLY A 28 17.66 -2.77 -4.86
CA GLY A 28 18.21 -3.63 -5.92
C GLY A 28 18.41 -2.90 -7.25
N GLN A 29 18.67 -3.61 -8.36
CA GLN A 29 18.92 -3.00 -9.69
C GLN A 29 17.73 -2.21 -10.26
N MET A 30 16.51 -2.45 -9.76
CA MET A 30 15.31 -1.69 -10.09
C MET A 30 14.61 -1.34 -8.77
N SER A 31 14.95 -0.19 -8.20
CA SER A 31 14.32 0.29 -6.97
C SER A 31 12.81 0.37 -7.16
N VAL A 32 12.06 -0.39 -6.37
CA VAL A 32 10.59 -0.34 -6.37
C VAL A 32 10.16 0.24 -5.04
N GLN A 33 9.29 1.24 -5.07
CA GLN A 33 8.60 1.75 -3.90
C GLN A 33 7.10 1.64 -4.13
N TYR A 34 6.40 1.01 -3.21
CA TYR A 34 4.96 0.85 -3.24
C TYR A 34 4.36 1.51 -2.00
N ILE A 35 3.38 2.39 -2.22
CA ILE A 35 2.70 3.16 -1.20
C ILE A 35 1.21 2.90 -1.35
N GLN A 36 0.55 2.49 -0.27
CA GLN A 36 -0.87 2.19 -0.30
C GLN A 36 -1.55 2.65 0.99
N THR A 37 -2.51 3.57 0.85
CA THR A 37 -3.42 3.92 1.93
C THR A 37 -4.56 2.89 1.95
N ILE A 38 -4.85 2.34 3.13
CA ILE A 38 -5.91 1.34 3.27
C ILE A 38 -7.27 1.96 2.94
N GLY A 39 -7.97 1.37 1.98
CA GLY A 39 -9.28 1.82 1.50
C GLY A 39 -9.24 2.97 0.49
N ALA A 40 -8.06 3.37 0.01
CA ALA A 40 -7.91 4.47 -0.94
C ALA A 40 -6.96 4.11 -2.10
N ASP A 41 -6.63 5.11 -2.92
CA ASP A 41 -5.69 4.95 -4.02
C ASP A 41 -4.25 4.88 -3.50
N GLY A 42 -3.42 4.12 -4.21
CA GLY A 42 -1.99 3.97 -3.92
C GLY A 42 -1.12 4.41 -5.08
N PHE A 43 0.19 4.25 -4.90
CA PHE A 43 1.20 4.57 -5.91
C PHE A 43 2.29 3.49 -5.95
N LEU A 44 2.75 3.20 -7.16
CA LEU A 44 3.94 2.40 -7.44
C LEU A 44 4.96 3.28 -8.13
N HIS A 45 6.17 3.35 -7.59
CA HIS A 45 7.32 4.00 -8.19
C HIS A 45 8.32 2.93 -8.61
N PHE A 46 8.65 2.92 -9.90
CA PHE A 46 9.62 1.99 -10.50
C PHE A 46 10.85 2.76 -10.94
N GLY A 47 12.03 2.39 -10.43
CA GLY A 47 13.30 2.96 -10.80
C GLY A 47 13.74 2.48 -12.19
N ASN A 48 14.14 3.41 -13.04
CA ASN A 48 14.54 3.15 -14.42
C ASN A 48 16.05 2.87 -14.59
N GLY A 49 16.82 2.79 -13.50
CA GLY A 49 18.27 2.56 -13.51
C GLY A 49 19.13 3.77 -13.91
N ASN A 50 18.53 4.87 -14.35
CA ASN A 50 19.18 6.13 -14.72
C ASN A 50 18.93 7.26 -13.70
N GLY A 51 18.56 6.91 -12.46
CA GLY A 51 18.20 7.87 -11.41
C GLY A 51 16.79 8.47 -11.54
N THR A 52 16.02 8.09 -12.55
CA THR A 52 14.60 8.50 -12.70
C THR A 52 13.64 7.42 -12.22
N PHE A 53 12.42 7.83 -11.89
CA PHE A 53 11.33 6.96 -11.49
C PHE A 53 10.11 7.15 -12.38
N THR A 54 9.43 6.06 -12.68
CA THR A 54 8.11 6.07 -13.30
C THR A 54 7.06 5.76 -12.23
N SER A 55 6.05 6.62 -12.12
CA SER A 55 5.01 6.51 -11.11
C SER A 55 3.69 6.04 -11.71
N TYR A 56 3.04 5.08 -11.08
CA TYR A 56 1.75 4.55 -11.49
C TYR A 56 0.77 4.69 -10.34
N LYS A 57 -0.41 5.23 -10.66
CA LYS A 57 -1.51 5.26 -9.72
C LYS A 57 -2.14 3.88 -9.63
N LEU A 58 -2.45 3.46 -8.42
CA LEU A 58 -3.03 2.16 -8.11
C LEU A 58 -4.41 2.33 -7.46
N LYS A 59 -5.29 1.38 -7.70
CA LYS A 59 -6.54 1.20 -6.96
C LYS A 59 -6.37 0.04 -5.99
N GLN A 60 -6.73 0.20 -4.72
CA GLN A 60 -6.72 -0.95 -3.82
C GLN A 60 -7.70 -2.01 -4.34
N VAL A 61 -7.22 -3.24 -4.49
CA VAL A 61 -8.00 -4.39 -4.96
C VAL A 61 -8.07 -5.52 -3.93
N TYR A 62 -7.18 -5.50 -2.93
CA TYR A 62 -7.14 -6.52 -1.89
C TYR A 62 -6.58 -5.95 -0.59
N TYR A 63 -7.15 -6.38 0.53
CA TYR A 63 -6.64 -6.14 1.87
C TYR A 63 -7.17 -7.22 2.83
N ASP A 64 -6.30 -7.81 3.64
CA ASP A 64 -6.67 -8.79 4.69
C ASP A 64 -6.00 -8.53 6.06
N GLY A 65 -5.38 -7.36 6.24
CA GLY A 65 -4.63 -7.01 7.45
C GLY A 65 -3.16 -7.41 7.42
N LYS A 66 -2.75 -8.33 6.54
CA LYS A 66 -1.36 -8.81 6.39
C LYS A 66 -0.77 -8.45 5.03
N ILE A 67 -1.62 -8.48 4.01
CA ILE A 67 -1.30 -8.16 2.64
C ILE A 67 -2.21 -7.02 2.18
N VAL A 68 -1.64 -6.04 1.50
CA VAL A 68 -2.39 -5.02 0.77
C VAL A 68 -1.95 -4.99 -0.69
N CYS A 69 -2.91 -5.00 -1.62
CA CYS A 69 -2.62 -4.96 -3.04
C CYS A 69 -3.29 -3.78 -3.73
N GLY A 70 -2.52 -3.14 -4.61
CA GLY A 70 -2.96 -2.14 -5.56
C GLY A 70 -2.93 -2.70 -6.97
N GLY A 71 -4.06 -2.62 -7.68
CA GLY A 71 -4.18 -2.95 -9.09
C GLY A 71 -4.01 -1.74 -9.98
N THR A 72 -3.61 -1.96 -11.22
CA THR A 72 -3.54 -0.91 -12.25
C THR A 72 -4.02 -1.43 -13.60
N THR A 73 -4.65 -0.53 -14.38
CA THR A 73 -5.06 -0.81 -15.77
C THR A 73 -3.98 -0.40 -16.77
N THR A 74 -2.98 0.38 -16.33
CA THR A 74 -1.77 0.64 -17.11
C THR A 74 -0.78 -0.50 -16.91
N LYS A 75 0.05 -0.84 -17.91
CA LYS A 75 1.08 -1.89 -17.80
C LYS A 75 2.39 -1.28 -17.28
N PRO A 76 2.72 -1.32 -15.97
CA PRO A 76 4.01 -0.82 -15.51
C PRO A 76 5.14 -1.77 -15.90
N GLY A 77 6.23 -1.21 -16.43
CA GLY A 77 7.40 -1.98 -16.83
C GLY A 77 7.21 -2.84 -18.09
N PRO A 78 8.18 -3.70 -18.43
CA PRO A 78 8.19 -4.46 -19.70
C PRO A 78 7.24 -5.67 -19.72
N LYS A 79 6.57 -5.98 -18.60
CA LYS A 79 5.61 -7.09 -18.48
C LYS A 79 4.24 -6.52 -18.09
N GLU A 80 3.16 -7.22 -18.43
CA GLU A 80 1.80 -6.84 -18.05
C GLU A 80 1.55 -7.09 -16.56
N ILE A 81 2.08 -6.21 -15.74
CA ILE A 81 1.78 -6.15 -14.30
C ILE A 81 0.34 -5.66 -14.16
N GLY A 82 -0.51 -6.52 -13.58
CA GLY A 82 -1.90 -6.18 -13.26
C GLY A 82 -2.07 -5.66 -11.83
N GLY A 83 -1.09 -5.90 -10.95
CA GLY A 83 -1.09 -5.37 -9.60
C GLY A 83 0.19 -5.65 -8.83
N ILE A 84 0.31 -5.01 -7.67
CA ILE A 84 1.41 -5.17 -6.74
C ILE A 84 0.87 -5.34 -5.33
N CYS A 85 1.52 -6.18 -4.54
CA CYS A 85 1.14 -6.44 -3.16
C CYS A 85 2.33 -6.27 -2.23
N ALA A 86 2.07 -5.67 -1.07
CA ALA A 86 2.98 -5.67 0.07
C ALA A 86 2.49 -6.69 1.09
N ASP A 87 3.41 -7.53 1.55
CA ASP A 87 3.22 -8.51 2.62
C ASP A 87 4.01 -8.04 3.84
N LYS A 88 3.30 -7.55 4.86
CA LYS A 88 3.91 -6.94 6.05
C LYS A 88 4.58 -7.98 6.95
N GLU A 89 3.98 -9.15 7.09
CA GLU A 89 4.55 -10.24 7.90
C GLU A 89 5.77 -10.85 7.19
N GLY A 90 5.65 -11.07 5.89
CA GLY A 90 6.73 -11.63 5.08
C GLY A 90 7.84 -10.65 4.72
N GLN A 91 7.63 -9.34 4.93
CA GLN A 91 8.52 -8.25 4.51
C GLN A 91 8.88 -8.39 3.01
N LYS A 92 7.85 -8.47 2.17
CA LYS A 92 7.99 -8.81 0.73
C LYS A 92 7.09 -7.96 -0.15
N ILE A 93 7.56 -7.73 -1.37
CA ILE A 93 6.73 -7.25 -2.48
C ILE A 93 6.49 -8.41 -3.45
N ARG A 94 5.25 -8.52 -3.92
CA ARG A 94 4.82 -9.48 -4.94
C ARG A 94 4.21 -8.73 -6.10
N ILE A 95 4.55 -9.15 -7.32
CA ILE A 95 3.97 -8.58 -8.55
C ILE A 95 2.97 -9.58 -9.10
N ILE A 96 1.73 -9.15 -9.24
CA ILE A 96 0.67 -9.93 -9.89
C ILE A 96 0.62 -9.53 -11.36
N TYR A 97 0.87 -10.49 -12.23
CA TYR A 97 0.71 -10.30 -13.68
C TYR A 97 -0.75 -10.47 -14.10
N GLY A 98 -1.17 -9.81 -15.18
CA GLY A 98 -2.57 -9.86 -15.66
C GLY A 98 -3.09 -11.29 -15.87
N VAL A 99 -2.24 -12.20 -16.35
CA VAL A 99 -2.57 -13.64 -16.49
C VAL A 99 -2.91 -14.33 -15.17
N GLN A 100 -2.31 -13.90 -14.05
CA GLN A 100 -2.58 -14.45 -12.72
C GLN A 100 -3.89 -13.90 -12.15
N ILE A 101 -4.23 -12.64 -12.45
CA ILE A 101 -5.53 -12.05 -12.13
C ILE A 101 -6.64 -12.82 -12.86
N ALA A 102 -6.48 -13.04 -14.16
CA ALA A 102 -7.44 -13.80 -14.97
C ALA A 102 -7.62 -15.24 -14.48
N ALA A 103 -6.56 -15.85 -13.94
CA ALA A 103 -6.60 -17.19 -13.34
C ALA A 103 -7.11 -17.22 -11.89
N GLY A 104 -7.49 -16.07 -11.31
CA GLY A 104 -7.99 -15.98 -9.93
C GLY A 104 -6.96 -16.35 -8.87
N ILE A 105 -5.66 -16.20 -9.17
CA ILE A 105 -4.59 -16.53 -8.22
C ILE A 105 -4.63 -15.52 -7.06
N LYS A 106 -4.69 -16.04 -5.84
CA LYS A 106 -4.67 -15.21 -4.64
C LYS A 106 -3.28 -14.60 -4.39
N PRO A 107 -3.20 -13.37 -3.83
CA PRO A 107 -1.94 -12.66 -3.60
C PRO A 107 -0.85 -13.43 -2.87
N GLU A 108 -1.22 -14.19 -1.83
CA GLU A 108 -0.30 -14.97 -1.00
C GLU A 108 0.39 -16.12 -1.76
N ARG A 109 -0.18 -16.54 -2.89
CA ARG A 109 0.34 -17.61 -3.76
C ARG A 109 1.19 -17.07 -4.91
N VAL A 110 1.25 -15.75 -5.09
CA VAL A 110 2.05 -15.12 -6.15
C VAL A 110 3.52 -15.14 -5.74
N ALA A 111 4.41 -15.42 -6.71
CA ALA A 111 5.85 -15.44 -6.49
C ALA A 111 6.35 -14.10 -5.93
N THR A 112 7.29 -14.17 -5.00
CA THR A 112 7.98 -12.99 -4.47
C THR A 112 8.73 -12.28 -5.59
N TYR A 113 8.54 -10.96 -5.68
CA TYR A 113 9.33 -10.12 -6.56
C TYR A 113 10.65 -9.72 -5.89
N CYS A 114 10.57 -9.25 -4.65
CA CYS A 114 11.73 -8.91 -3.83
C CYS A 114 11.40 -9.09 -2.34
N ASP A 115 12.44 -9.24 -1.53
CA ASP A 115 12.35 -8.91 -0.11
C ASP A 115 12.34 -7.37 0.03
N ALA A 116 11.50 -6.84 0.92
CA ALA A 116 11.20 -5.43 1.03
C ALA A 116 11.05 -5.00 2.50
N GLN A 117 11.46 -3.78 2.82
CA GLN A 117 11.07 -3.19 4.09
C GLN A 117 9.64 -2.68 3.97
N VAL A 118 8.73 -3.20 4.80
CA VAL A 118 7.31 -2.82 4.83
C VAL A 118 7.01 -2.12 6.15
N THR A 119 6.65 -0.84 6.08
CA THR A 119 6.33 0.01 7.23
C THR A 119 4.87 0.46 7.15
N GLU A 120 4.18 0.50 8.30
CA GLU A 120 2.83 1.04 8.42
C GLU A 120 2.86 2.32 9.27
N THR A 121 2.21 3.38 8.78
CA THR A 121 2.13 4.68 9.46
C THR A 121 0.69 5.19 9.44
N ALA A 122 0.24 5.81 10.52
CA ALA A 122 -1.00 6.58 10.51
C ALA A 122 -0.71 8.02 9.99
N GLN A 123 -1.60 8.57 9.18
CA GLN A 123 -1.51 9.98 8.73
C GLN A 123 -2.24 10.97 9.66
#